data_AF-A0A098THF4-F1
#
_entry.id   AF-A0A098THF4-F1
#
_cell.length_a   1.000
_cell.length_b   1.000
_cell.length_c   1.000
_cell.angle_alpha   90.00
_cell.angle_beta   90.00
_cell.angle_gamma   90.00
#
_symmetry.space_group_name_H-M   'P 1'
#
loop_
_entity.id
_entity.type
_entity.pdbx_description
1 polymer ?
#
loop_
_entity_poly.entity_id
_entity_poly.type
_entity_poly.pdbx_seq_one_letter_code
_entity_poly.pdbx_strand_id
1 'polypeptide(L)'
;MRGIITVLSEVGRMLADQAEEPADSLILEHFGLEDLDDTSLKQYRQRFASRTPDHPWLSEDTNGLLSKLGGWRRDRTTGKEGLTVAGLLMFGKMETIQEPDGIPAFHLDYRERPADTSQVRWTDRLTLDGTWAGNVFQFYQRVIQKLSADLKIPFRLDQELYRKDDTIVHEAIREALVNALIHSDYRGQGGVVIDKFPDRFEFSNPVVC
;
A
#
# COMPACT_ATOMS: atom_id res chain seq x y z
N MET A 1 -32.48 -22.58 -6.70
CA MET A 1 -32.11 -21.81 -5.49
C MET A 1 -30.71 -21.18 -5.65
N ARG A 2 -30.45 -20.46 -6.75
CA ARG A 2 -29.14 -19.82 -7.09
C ARG A 2 -29.26 -18.36 -7.53
N GLY A 3 -30.46 -17.77 -7.50
CA GLY A 3 -30.73 -16.44 -8.04
C GLY A 3 -30.83 -15.30 -7.01
N ILE A 4 -30.75 -15.59 -5.70
CA ILE A 4 -30.93 -14.59 -4.64
C ILE A 4 -29.57 -14.04 -4.12
N ILE A 5 -28.47 -14.78 -4.32
CA ILE A 5 -27.15 -14.40 -3.79
C ILE A 5 -26.48 -13.29 -4.64
N THR A 6 -26.73 -13.26 -5.96
CA THR A 6 -26.12 -12.25 -6.87
C THR A 6 -26.71 -10.84 -6.69
N VAL A 7 -28.00 -10.75 -6.34
CA VAL A 7 -28.68 -9.45 -6.19
C VAL A 7 -28.19 -8.71 -4.94
N LEU A 8 -27.83 -9.43 -3.88
CA LEU A 8 -27.29 -8.83 -2.65
C LEU A 8 -25.89 -8.23 -2.85
N SER A 9 -25.03 -8.84 -3.69
CA SER A 9 -23.72 -8.27 -4.03
C SER A 9 -23.82 -7.03 -4.92
N GLU A 10 -24.82 -7.00 -5.80
CA GLU A 10 -25.06 -5.88 -6.71
C GLU A 10 -25.68 -4.69 -5.96
N VAL A 11 -26.61 -4.95 -5.04
CA VAL A 11 -27.19 -3.94 -4.14
C VAL A 11 -26.16 -3.42 -3.13
N GLY A 12 -25.25 -4.27 -2.63
CA GLY A 12 -24.12 -3.84 -1.79
C GLY A 12 -23.15 -2.91 -2.53
N ARG A 13 -22.92 -3.15 -3.84
CA ARG A 13 -22.13 -2.26 -4.70
C ARG A 13 -22.86 -0.95 -5.01
N MET A 14 -24.17 -0.99 -5.31
CA MET A 14 -24.96 0.24 -5.53
C MET A 14 -25.07 1.10 -4.26
N LEU A 15 -25.02 0.50 -3.06
CA LEU A 15 -25.00 1.23 -1.79
C LEU A 15 -23.60 1.77 -1.47
N ALA A 16 -22.53 1.10 -1.92
CA ALA A 16 -21.15 1.61 -1.80
C ALA A 16 -20.91 2.84 -2.69
N ASP A 17 -21.53 2.88 -3.88
CA ASP A 17 -21.49 4.05 -4.78
C ASP A 17 -22.24 5.28 -4.22
N GLN A 18 -23.11 5.11 -3.21
CA GLN A 18 -23.82 6.21 -2.55
C GLN A 18 -23.04 6.84 -1.38
N ALA A 19 -21.88 6.32 -1.00
CA ALA A 19 -21.03 6.96 -0.02
C ALA A 19 -20.15 8.00 -0.70
N GLU A 20 -20.48 9.30 -0.54
CA GLU A 20 -19.67 10.42 -1.03
C GLU A 20 -18.25 10.48 -0.43
N GLU A 21 -17.94 9.65 0.57
CA GLU A 21 -16.63 9.59 1.21
C GLU A 21 -15.78 8.41 0.67
N PRO A 22 -14.49 8.63 0.34
CA PRO A 22 -13.60 7.56 -0.08
C PRO A 22 -13.58 6.42 0.95
N ALA A 23 -13.71 5.17 0.51
CA ALA A 23 -13.74 3.99 1.39
C ALA A 23 -12.55 3.94 2.38
N ASP A 24 -11.41 4.49 1.97
CA ASP A 24 -10.18 4.52 2.77
C ASP A 24 -10.23 5.51 3.95
N SER A 25 -11.14 6.50 3.89
CA SER A 25 -11.30 7.56 4.90
C SER A 25 -12.28 7.21 6.03
N LEU A 26 -12.87 6.01 5.97
CA LEU A 26 -13.78 5.49 6.99
C LEU A 26 -13.02 5.22 8.29
N ILE A 27 -13.57 5.69 9.41
CA ILE A 27 -13.07 5.40 10.76
C ILE A 27 -13.45 3.95 11.09
N LEU A 28 -12.45 3.16 11.47
CA LEU A 28 -12.64 1.80 11.96
C LEU A 28 -12.89 1.84 13.47
N GLU A 29 -14.11 1.44 13.86
CA GLU A 29 -14.46 1.37 15.27
C GLU A 29 -13.65 0.26 15.96
N HIS A 30 -13.19 0.53 17.18
CA HIS A 30 -12.39 -0.38 18.01
C HIS A 30 -10.93 -0.59 17.57
N PHE A 31 -10.48 0.05 16.48
CA PHE A 31 -9.07 0.08 16.11
C PHE A 31 -8.37 1.31 16.68
N GLY A 32 -7.17 1.09 17.23
CA GLY A 32 -6.36 2.09 17.91
C GLY A 32 -4.92 2.14 17.41
N LEU A 33 -4.08 2.84 18.17
CA LEU A 33 -2.65 2.94 17.85
C LEU A 33 -1.90 1.64 18.14
N GLU A 34 -2.41 0.84 19.06
CA GLU A 34 -1.91 -0.48 19.43
C GLU A 34 -1.95 -1.50 18.28
N ASP A 35 -2.79 -1.26 17.29
CA ASP A 35 -2.97 -2.11 16.10
C ASP A 35 -1.94 -1.80 15.01
N LEU A 36 -1.20 -0.70 15.19
CA LEU A 36 -0.14 -0.28 14.28
C LEU A 36 1.19 -0.95 14.63
N ASP A 37 2.00 -1.16 13.60
CA ASP A 37 3.40 -1.52 13.72
C ASP A 37 4.25 -0.26 13.92
N ASP A 38 4.71 -0.06 15.16
CA ASP A 38 5.59 1.04 15.54
C ASP A 38 6.87 1.12 14.69
N THR A 39 7.37 -0.02 14.23
CA THR A 39 8.58 -0.07 13.41
C THR A 39 8.33 0.61 12.06
N SER A 40 7.19 0.32 11.42
CA SER A 40 6.76 0.94 10.17
C SER A 40 6.58 2.44 10.31
N LEU A 41 5.95 2.91 11.39
CA LEU A 41 5.78 4.34 11.66
C LEU A 41 7.12 5.06 11.83
N LYS A 42 8.05 4.47 12.61
CA LYS A 42 9.39 5.04 12.82
C LYS A 42 10.17 5.12 11.50
N GLN A 43 10.15 4.06 10.71
CA GLN A 43 10.81 4.03 9.40
C GLN A 43 10.20 5.03 8.42
N TYR A 44 8.87 5.19 8.42
CA TYR A 44 8.19 6.20 7.62
C TYR A 44 8.64 7.61 8.01
N ARG A 45 8.64 7.93 9.31
CA ARG A 45 9.09 9.24 9.82
C ARG A 45 10.54 9.52 9.43
N GLN A 46 11.43 8.55 9.58
CA GLN A 46 12.83 8.70 9.18
C GLN A 46 12.95 8.98 7.69
N ARG A 47 12.23 8.23 6.85
CA ARG A 47 12.23 8.45 5.40
C ARG A 47 11.65 9.81 5.01
N PHE A 48 10.62 10.25 5.71
CA PHE A 48 10.00 11.56 5.52
C PHE A 48 10.96 12.68 5.90
N ALA A 49 11.65 12.55 7.04
CA ALA A 49 12.69 13.48 7.48
C ALA A 49 13.87 13.56 6.51
N SER A 50 14.33 12.43 5.95
CA SER A 50 15.42 12.44 4.97
C SER A 50 15.07 13.14 3.66
N ARG A 51 13.78 13.16 3.29
CA ARG A 51 13.29 13.81 2.05
C ARG A 51 12.98 15.29 2.27
N THR A 52 12.35 15.60 3.40
CA THR A 52 11.91 16.96 3.73
C THR A 52 12.20 17.26 5.20
N PRO A 53 13.46 17.57 5.56
CA PRO A 53 13.89 17.71 6.96
C PRO A 53 13.15 18.79 7.74
N ASP A 54 12.75 19.86 7.07
CA ASP A 54 12.09 21.02 7.68
C ASP A 54 10.55 20.94 7.61
N HIS A 55 9.99 19.75 7.33
CA HIS A 55 8.54 19.61 7.21
C HIS A 55 7.85 19.73 8.58
N PRO A 56 6.84 20.61 8.76
CA PRO A 56 6.18 20.83 10.06
C PRO A 56 5.57 19.57 10.69
N TRP A 57 5.20 18.57 9.87
CA TRP A 57 4.64 17.31 10.39
C TRP A 57 5.64 16.46 11.18
N LEU A 58 6.94 16.72 11.05
CA LEU A 58 7.96 15.98 11.80
C LEU A 58 7.95 16.28 13.30
N SER A 59 7.48 17.47 13.69
CA SER A 59 7.30 17.83 15.11
C SER A 59 6.01 17.29 15.73
N GLU A 60 5.11 16.71 14.93
CA GLU A 60 3.86 16.12 15.42
C GLU A 60 4.12 14.78 16.11
N ASP A 61 3.31 14.46 17.13
CA ASP A 61 3.27 13.12 17.72
C ASP A 61 2.64 12.10 16.75
N THR A 62 2.64 10.81 17.10
CA THR A 62 2.15 9.74 16.22
C THR A 62 0.73 10.02 15.71
N ASN A 63 -0.17 10.43 16.60
CA ASN A 63 -1.54 10.71 16.25
C ASN A 63 -1.68 11.94 15.35
N GLY A 64 -0.97 13.03 15.67
CA GLY A 64 -0.92 14.24 14.85
C GLY A 64 -0.41 13.95 13.44
N LEU A 65 0.68 13.18 13.31
CA LEU A 65 1.18 12.76 12.00
C LEU A 65 0.15 11.91 11.24
N LEU A 66 -0.44 10.90 11.87
CA LEU A 66 -1.46 10.07 11.24
C LEU A 66 -2.66 10.90 10.80
N SER A 67 -3.07 11.88 11.60
CA SER A 67 -4.16 12.81 11.26
C SER A 67 -3.82 13.63 10.01
N LYS A 68 -2.57 14.10 9.86
CA LYS A 68 -2.11 14.82 8.67
C LYS A 68 -2.00 13.92 7.43
N LEU A 69 -1.65 12.65 7.63
CA LEU A 69 -1.57 11.64 6.58
C LEU A 69 -2.94 11.06 6.19
N GLY A 70 -4.02 11.44 6.89
CA GLY A 70 -5.35 10.85 6.72
C GLY A 70 -5.48 9.45 7.32
N GLY A 71 -4.45 8.94 8.01
CA GLY A 71 -4.47 7.67 8.72
C GLY A 71 -5.28 7.69 10.02
N TRP A 72 -5.59 8.87 10.54
CA TRP A 72 -6.44 9.08 11.70
C TRP A 72 -7.47 10.17 11.42
N ARG A 73 -8.71 9.99 11.87
CA ARG A 73 -9.78 10.94 11.60
C ARG A 73 -10.68 11.13 12.80
N ARG A 74 -11.16 12.37 12.94
CA ARG A 74 -12.20 12.74 13.89
C ARG A 74 -13.43 13.24 13.14
N ASP A 75 -14.53 12.53 13.28
CA ASP A 75 -15.85 13.00 12.87
C ASP A 75 -16.32 14.08 13.84
N ARG A 76 -16.53 15.29 13.32
CA ARG A 76 -16.95 16.45 14.11
C ARG A 76 -18.42 16.42 14.47
N THR A 77 -19.23 15.71 13.70
CA THR A 77 -20.68 15.62 13.90
C THR A 77 -20.99 14.65 15.03
N THR A 78 -20.38 13.46 14.99
CA THR A 78 -20.61 12.41 16.00
C THR A 78 -19.63 12.50 17.17
N GLY A 79 -18.51 13.20 17.00
CA GLY A 79 -17.42 13.26 17.97
C GLY A 79 -16.53 12.01 17.97
N LYS A 80 -16.83 11.01 17.14
CA LYS A 80 -16.03 9.78 17.01
C LYS A 80 -14.65 10.11 16.44
N GLU A 81 -13.64 9.42 16.96
CA GLU A 81 -12.25 9.59 16.55
C GLU A 81 -11.58 8.21 16.54
N GLY A 82 -10.76 7.94 15.53
CA GLY A 82 -10.08 6.66 15.44
C GLY A 82 -9.25 6.50 14.18
N LEU A 83 -8.67 5.31 14.08
CA LEU A 83 -7.87 4.90 12.94
C LEU A 83 -8.76 4.79 11.69
N THR A 84 -8.24 5.20 10.54
CA THR A 84 -8.91 5.00 9.27
C THR A 84 -8.49 3.70 8.61
N VAL A 85 -9.26 3.25 7.62
CA VAL A 85 -8.87 2.16 6.72
C VAL A 85 -7.48 2.41 6.11
N ALA A 86 -7.20 3.62 5.63
CA ALA A 86 -5.88 4.00 5.12
C ALA A 86 -4.77 3.84 6.16
N GLY A 87 -5.01 4.30 7.40
CA GLY A 87 -4.06 4.20 8.50
C GLY A 87 -3.72 2.75 8.83
N LEU A 88 -4.75 1.90 8.91
CA LEU A 88 -4.60 0.47 9.17
C LEU A 88 -3.84 -0.22 8.03
N LEU A 89 -4.18 0.04 6.77
CA LEU A 89 -3.49 -0.55 5.61
C LEU A 89 -2.01 -0.13 5.54
N MET A 90 -1.72 1.15 5.81
CA MET A 90 -0.37 1.70 5.68
C MET A 90 0.56 1.24 6.79
N PHE A 91 0.07 1.19 8.02
CA PHE A 91 0.93 0.99 9.20
C PHE A 91 0.47 -0.11 10.14
N GLY A 92 -0.63 -0.81 9.86
CA GLY A 92 -1.15 -1.89 10.69
C GLY A 92 -0.22 -3.10 10.77
N LYS A 93 -0.54 -3.99 11.72
CA LYS A 93 0.00 -5.35 11.75
C LYS A 93 -0.81 -6.22 10.80
N MET A 94 -0.15 -7.14 10.10
CA MET A 94 -0.80 -8.07 9.16
C MET A 94 -2.01 -8.76 9.77
N GLU A 95 -1.86 -9.27 11.00
CA GLU A 95 -2.92 -9.98 11.72
C GLU A 95 -4.16 -9.09 11.87
N THR A 96 -3.95 -7.85 12.34
CA THR A 96 -5.01 -6.87 12.58
C THR A 96 -5.65 -6.36 11.30
N ILE A 97 -4.85 -6.17 10.23
CA ILE A 97 -5.38 -5.81 8.90
C ILE A 97 -6.33 -6.89 8.39
N GLN A 98 -6.01 -8.17 8.59
CA GLN A 98 -6.78 -9.31 8.08
C GLN A 98 -7.93 -9.75 9.00
N GLU A 99 -8.18 -9.05 10.10
CA GLU A 99 -9.31 -9.34 10.98
C GLU A 99 -10.66 -9.17 10.26
N PRO A 100 -11.72 -9.87 10.71
CA PRO A 100 -13.08 -9.76 10.16
C PRO A 100 -13.60 -8.33 10.05
N ASP A 101 -13.28 -7.51 11.05
CA ASP A 101 -13.71 -6.10 11.15
C ASP A 101 -12.76 -5.14 10.41
N GLY A 102 -11.62 -5.65 9.92
CA GLY A 102 -10.66 -4.95 9.08
C GLY A 102 -10.90 -5.27 7.60
N ILE A 103 -9.94 -5.97 7.00
CA ILE A 103 -9.92 -6.30 5.56
C ILE A 103 -9.44 -7.76 5.37
N PRO A 104 -10.32 -8.75 5.54
CA PRO A 104 -9.97 -10.17 5.42
C PRO A 104 -9.42 -10.56 4.05
N ALA A 105 -9.82 -9.85 2.99
CA ALA A 105 -9.35 -10.07 1.62
C ALA A 105 -7.98 -9.45 1.33
N PHE A 106 -7.38 -8.74 2.31
CA PHE A 106 -6.11 -8.06 2.13
C PHE A 106 -5.01 -9.03 1.75
N HIS A 107 -4.44 -8.80 0.57
CA HIS A 107 -3.40 -9.63 -0.01
C HIS A 107 -2.42 -8.79 -0.82
N LEU A 108 -1.14 -9.03 -0.59
CA LEU A 108 -0.01 -8.43 -1.30
C LEU A 108 0.92 -9.56 -1.75
N ASP A 109 1.23 -9.61 -3.04
CA ASP A 109 2.12 -10.62 -3.62
C ASP A 109 3.06 -9.97 -4.64
N TYR A 110 4.36 -10.07 -4.41
CA TYR A 110 5.39 -9.76 -5.39
C TYR A 110 6.03 -11.06 -5.86
N ARG A 111 6.18 -11.19 -7.18
CA ARG A 111 6.70 -12.41 -7.81
C ARG A 111 7.71 -12.05 -8.87
N GLU A 112 8.90 -12.62 -8.75
CA GLU A 112 9.94 -12.50 -9.76
C GLU A 112 9.99 -13.75 -10.62
N ARG A 113 9.73 -13.59 -11.92
CA ARG A 113 9.59 -14.69 -12.86
C ARG A 113 10.86 -14.86 -13.69
N PRO A 114 11.37 -16.09 -13.85
CA PRO A 114 12.45 -16.36 -14.80
C PRO A 114 11.95 -16.20 -16.24
N ALA A 115 12.88 -16.09 -17.20
CA ALA A 115 12.57 -16.10 -18.62
C ALA A 115 11.91 -17.43 -19.06
N ASP A 116 12.31 -18.53 -18.41
CA ASP A 116 11.74 -19.86 -18.61
C ASP A 116 11.08 -20.35 -17.31
N THR A 117 9.76 -20.42 -17.30
CA THR A 117 8.95 -20.87 -16.16
C THR A 117 8.71 -22.39 -16.14
N SER A 118 9.32 -23.16 -17.05
CA SER A 118 9.09 -24.61 -17.16
C SER A 118 9.61 -25.40 -15.95
N GLN A 119 10.66 -24.92 -15.28
CA GLN A 119 11.28 -25.59 -14.13
C GLN A 119 11.04 -24.86 -12.80
N VAL A 120 11.01 -23.52 -12.83
CA VAL A 120 10.87 -22.68 -11.64
C VAL A 120 9.78 -21.66 -11.90
N ARG A 121 8.75 -21.63 -11.04
CA ARG A 121 7.61 -20.72 -11.22
C ARG A 121 7.94 -19.27 -10.85
N TRP A 122 8.78 -19.08 -9.84
CA TRP A 122 9.31 -17.78 -9.41
C TRP A 122 10.72 -17.97 -8.83
N THR A 123 11.62 -17.03 -9.12
CA THR A 123 12.98 -16.98 -8.57
C THR A 123 13.02 -16.29 -7.22
N ASP A 124 12.09 -15.35 -6.99
CA ASP A 124 11.88 -14.68 -5.72
C ASP A 124 10.37 -14.42 -5.54
N ARG A 125 9.90 -14.45 -4.29
CA ARG A 125 8.52 -14.16 -3.95
C ARG A 125 8.45 -13.50 -2.59
N LEU A 126 7.72 -12.39 -2.52
CA LEU A 126 7.39 -11.72 -1.26
C LEU A 126 5.86 -11.69 -1.14
N THR A 127 5.35 -12.38 -0.14
CA THR A 127 3.91 -12.46 0.17
C THR A 127 3.69 -12.21 1.66
N LEU A 128 2.44 -12.11 2.07
CA LEU A 128 2.02 -12.12 3.47
C LEU A 128 2.22 -13.51 4.08
N ASP A 129 3.44 -13.79 4.56
CA ASP A 129 3.84 -15.07 5.17
C ASP A 129 4.09 -14.99 6.68
N GLY A 130 3.84 -13.82 7.29
CA GLY A 130 4.06 -13.55 8.71
C GLY A 130 5.53 -13.32 9.11
N THR A 131 6.48 -13.30 8.17
CA THR A 131 7.90 -13.02 8.48
C THR A 131 8.21 -11.52 8.60
N TRP A 132 7.25 -10.67 8.27
CA TRP A 132 7.33 -9.21 8.30
C TRP A 132 5.96 -8.60 8.60
N ALA A 133 5.90 -7.30 8.88
CA ALA A 133 4.69 -6.64 9.38
C ALA A 133 3.47 -6.71 8.44
N GLY A 134 3.67 -6.98 7.14
CA GLY A 134 2.59 -7.20 6.17
C GLY A 134 1.82 -5.96 5.71
N ASN A 135 2.12 -4.76 6.21
CA ASN A 135 1.44 -3.54 5.77
C ASN A 135 1.94 -2.99 4.41
N VAL A 136 1.15 -2.10 3.82
CA VAL A 136 1.40 -1.50 2.50
C VAL A 136 2.73 -0.74 2.48
N PHE A 137 3.09 -0.03 3.55
CA PHE A 137 4.36 0.71 3.61
C PHE A 137 5.57 -0.23 3.55
N GLN A 138 5.57 -1.29 4.34
CA GLN A 138 6.63 -2.29 4.38
C GLN A 138 6.73 -3.07 3.06
N PHE A 139 5.60 -3.33 2.40
CA PHE A 139 5.58 -3.93 1.06
C PHE A 139 6.23 -3.01 0.04
N TYR A 140 5.80 -1.74 0.00
CA TYR A 140 6.36 -0.72 -0.89
C TYR A 140 7.89 -0.64 -0.76
N GLN A 141 8.41 -0.58 0.46
CA GLN A 141 9.86 -0.46 0.69
C GLN A 141 10.65 -1.66 0.15
N ARG A 142 10.14 -2.89 0.34
CA ARG A 142 10.80 -4.10 -0.14
C ARG A 142 10.70 -4.22 -1.66
N VAL A 143 9.51 -3.98 -2.22
CA VAL A 143 9.26 -4.14 -3.65
C VAL A 143 10.00 -3.10 -4.48
N ILE A 144 10.02 -1.83 -4.06
CA ILE A 144 10.71 -0.78 -4.82
C ILE A 144 12.22 -1.05 -4.94
N GLN A 145 12.83 -1.64 -3.91
CA GLN A 145 14.24 -2.05 -3.95
C GLN A 145 14.47 -3.19 -4.95
N LYS A 146 13.59 -4.21 -4.95
CA LYS A 146 13.67 -5.36 -5.88
C LYS A 146 13.42 -4.97 -7.34
N LEU A 147 12.49 -4.05 -7.59
CA LEU A 147 12.21 -3.52 -8.92
C LEU A 147 13.36 -2.65 -9.45
N SER A 148 14.06 -1.93 -8.57
CA SER A 148 15.15 -1.03 -8.96
C SER A 148 16.51 -1.73 -9.09
N ALA A 149 16.69 -2.91 -8.49
CA ALA A 149 18.00 -3.59 -8.40
C ALA A 149 18.66 -3.87 -9.77
N ASP A 150 17.86 -4.23 -10.78
CA ASP A 150 18.38 -4.61 -12.10
C ASP A 150 18.30 -3.50 -13.16
N LEU A 151 17.83 -2.31 -12.77
CA LEU A 151 17.77 -1.17 -13.67
C LEU A 151 19.19 -0.63 -13.88
N LYS A 152 19.80 -1.01 -15.01
CA LYS A 152 21.07 -0.43 -15.45
C LYS A 152 20.88 1.07 -15.63
N ILE A 153 21.43 1.87 -14.71
CA ILE A 153 21.48 3.33 -14.86
C ILE A 153 22.46 3.63 -15.99
N PRO A 154 22.03 4.15 -17.16
CA PRO A 154 22.98 4.70 -18.11
C PRO A 154 23.66 5.89 -17.43
N PHE A 155 24.97 5.81 -17.25
CA PHE A 155 25.77 6.87 -16.63
C PHE A 155 25.60 8.15 -17.45
N ARG A 156 24.79 9.09 -16.97
CA ARG A 156 24.64 10.43 -17.54
C ARG A 156 24.94 11.44 -16.45
N LEU A 157 26.05 12.16 -16.61
CA LEU A 157 26.36 13.35 -15.81
C LEU A 157 25.43 14.47 -16.26
N ASP A 158 24.73 15.11 -15.32
CA ASP A 158 24.08 16.39 -15.60
C ASP A 158 25.16 17.47 -15.81
N GLN A 159 24.79 18.62 -16.40
CA GLN A 159 25.72 19.73 -16.68
C GLN A 159 26.48 20.26 -15.44
N GLU A 160 25.99 19.92 -14.24
CA GLU A 160 26.57 20.27 -12.94
C GLU A 160 27.37 19.14 -12.27
N LEU A 161 27.73 18.06 -12.99
CA LEU A 161 28.48 16.90 -12.47
C LEU A 161 27.80 16.14 -11.31
N TYR A 162 26.52 16.42 -11.01
CA TYR A 162 25.74 15.66 -10.04
C TYR A 162 25.18 14.38 -10.66
N ARG A 163 25.24 13.30 -9.88
CA ARG A 163 24.61 12.02 -10.20
C ARG A 163 23.10 12.15 -9.95
N LYS A 164 22.30 12.21 -11.01
CA LYS A 164 20.85 11.99 -10.90
C LYS A 164 20.63 10.49 -10.72
N ASP A 165 20.55 10.04 -9.47
CA ASP A 165 20.32 8.64 -9.14
C ASP A 165 18.93 8.14 -9.58
N ASP A 166 17.92 9.02 -9.66
CA ASP A 166 16.58 8.70 -10.17
C ASP A 166 16.50 9.00 -11.69
N THR A 167 16.52 7.94 -12.50
CA THR A 167 16.18 8.03 -13.94
C THR A 167 14.67 8.10 -14.12
N ILE A 168 14.19 8.58 -15.28
CA ILE A 168 12.76 8.57 -15.68
C ILE A 168 12.11 7.20 -15.44
N VAL A 169 12.88 6.12 -15.58
CA VAL A 169 12.42 4.74 -15.34
C VAL A 169 12.15 4.48 -13.85
N HIS A 170 13.02 4.96 -12.95
CA HIS A 170 12.80 4.83 -11.49
C HIS A 170 11.57 5.62 -11.05
N GLU A 171 11.36 6.80 -11.61
CA GLU A 171 10.17 7.62 -11.37
C GLU A 171 8.91 6.90 -11.85
N ALA A 172 8.89 6.40 -13.09
CA ALA A 172 7.76 5.67 -13.65
C ALA A 172 7.42 4.41 -12.84
N ILE A 173 8.42 3.65 -12.38
CA ILE A 173 8.19 2.46 -11.54
C ILE A 173 7.66 2.86 -10.17
N ARG A 174 8.20 3.94 -9.58
CA ARG A 174 7.71 4.47 -8.30
C ARG A 174 6.24 4.87 -8.42
N GLU A 175 5.89 5.60 -9.46
CA GLU A 175 4.53 6.05 -9.72
C GLU A 175 3.59 4.86 -9.97
N ALA A 176 3.99 3.91 -10.83
CA ALA A 176 3.20 2.71 -11.10
C ALA A 176 2.94 1.89 -9.83
N LEU A 177 3.96 1.70 -8.98
CA LEU A 177 3.81 0.98 -7.71
C LEU A 177 2.92 1.74 -6.72
N VAL A 178 3.08 3.06 -6.62
CA VAL A 178 2.24 3.90 -5.76
C VAL A 178 0.79 3.85 -6.22
N ASN A 179 0.55 3.99 -7.52
CA ASN A 179 -0.80 3.94 -8.09
C ASN A 179 -1.44 2.57 -7.87
N ALA A 180 -0.69 1.49 -8.07
CA ALA A 180 -1.17 0.15 -7.80
C ALA A 180 -1.55 -0.04 -6.33
N LEU A 181 -0.78 0.50 -5.38
CA LEU A 181 -1.09 0.35 -3.94
C LEU A 181 -2.21 1.28 -3.47
N ILE A 182 -2.21 2.55 -3.87
CA ILE A 182 -3.18 3.54 -3.38
C ILE A 182 -4.57 3.34 -4.00
N HIS A 183 -4.64 2.97 -5.28
CA HIS A 183 -5.93 2.82 -5.98
C HIS A 183 -6.46 1.38 -5.97
N SER A 184 -5.97 0.56 -5.05
CA SER A 184 -6.43 -0.82 -4.89
C SER A 184 -7.70 -0.90 -4.05
N ASP A 185 -8.69 -1.62 -4.56
CA ASP A 185 -9.78 -2.12 -3.73
C ASP A 185 -9.32 -3.32 -2.89
N TYR A 186 -8.79 -3.04 -1.71
CA TYR A 186 -8.34 -4.08 -0.78
C TYR A 186 -9.46 -4.96 -0.22
N ARG A 187 -10.73 -4.55 -0.38
CA ARG A 187 -11.89 -5.37 -0.01
C ARG A 187 -12.31 -6.31 -1.14
N GLY A 188 -11.86 -6.06 -2.37
CA GLY A 188 -12.10 -6.88 -3.55
C GLY A 188 -11.33 -8.20 -3.57
N GLN A 189 -11.75 -9.12 -4.44
CA GLN A 189 -11.01 -10.37 -4.66
C GLN A 189 -9.77 -10.12 -5.52
N GLY A 190 -8.62 -10.69 -5.12
CA GLY A 190 -7.41 -10.77 -5.93
C GLY A 190 -6.19 -10.08 -5.33
N GLY A 191 -6.38 -9.05 -4.50
CA GLY A 191 -5.28 -8.29 -3.86
C GLY A 191 -4.32 -7.64 -4.87
N VAL A 192 -3.24 -7.06 -4.35
CA VAL A 192 -2.22 -6.42 -5.20
C VAL A 192 -1.15 -7.44 -5.57
N VAL A 193 -0.94 -7.61 -6.86
CA VAL A 193 0.03 -8.55 -7.41
C VAL A 193 0.99 -7.82 -8.33
N ILE A 194 2.29 -7.88 -8.01
CA ILE A 194 3.35 -7.27 -8.79
C ILE A 194 4.22 -8.38 -9.38
N ASP A 195 4.21 -8.54 -10.70
CA ASP A 195 5.09 -9.47 -11.40
C ASP A 195 6.28 -8.73 -12.03
N LYS A 196 7.48 -9.17 -11.71
CA LYS A 196 8.71 -8.78 -12.39
C LYS A 196 9.12 -9.88 -13.36
N PHE A 197 9.15 -9.53 -14.64
CA PHE A 197 9.74 -10.36 -15.70
C PHE A 197 11.10 -9.78 -16.11
N PRO A 198 11.93 -10.55 -16.85
CA PRO A 198 13.21 -10.05 -17.33
C PRO A 198 13.09 -8.84 -18.28
N ASP A 199 11.95 -8.69 -18.96
CA ASP A 199 11.73 -7.70 -20.02
C ASP A 199 10.63 -6.68 -19.70
N ARG A 200 9.84 -6.87 -18.63
CA ARG A 200 8.72 -6.00 -18.26
C ARG A 200 8.32 -6.14 -16.80
N PHE A 201 7.51 -5.20 -16.33
CA PHE A 201 6.83 -5.24 -15.04
C PHE A 201 5.32 -5.23 -15.27
N GLU A 202 4.59 -6.07 -14.54
CA GLU A 202 3.12 -6.09 -14.55
C GLU A 202 2.61 -5.76 -13.15
N PHE A 203 1.77 -4.73 -13.06
CA PHE A 203 1.11 -4.30 -11.83
C PHE A 203 -0.37 -4.67 -11.97
N SER A 204 -0.83 -5.60 -11.15
CA SER A 204 -2.23 -6.04 -11.11
C SER A 204 -2.84 -5.64 -9.77
N ASN A 205 -3.88 -4.81 -9.81
CA ASN A 205 -4.70 -4.51 -8.65
C ASN A 205 -6.19 -4.64 -8.99
N PRO A 206 -7.04 -4.97 -8.01
CA PRO A 206 -8.48 -4.82 -8.15
C PRO A 206 -8.78 -3.33 -8.25
N VAL A 207 -9.08 -2.86 -9.46
CA VAL A 207 -9.55 -1.49 -9.68
C VAL A 207 -11.06 -1.48 -9.52
N VAL A 208 -11.58 -0.49 -8.79
CA VAL A 208 -13.02 -0.18 -8.79
C VAL A 208 -13.35 0.41 -10.16
N CYS A 209 -14.12 -0.31 -10.97
CA CYS A 209 -14.70 0.20 -12.21
C CYS A 209 -15.94 1.04 -11.91
#